data_AF-A0A267TJ67-F1
#
_entry.id   AF-A0A267TJ67-F1
#
_cell.length_a   1.000
_cell.length_b   1.000
_cell.length_c   1.000
_cell.angle_alpha   90.00
_cell.angle_beta   90.00
_cell.angle_gamma   90.00
#
_symmetry.space_group_name_H-M   'P 1'
#
loop_
_entity.id
_entity.type
_entity.pdbx_description
1 polymer ?
#
loop_
_entity_poly.entity_id
_entity_poly.type
_entity_poly.pdbx_seq_one_letter_code
_entity_poly.pdbx_strand_id
1 'polypeptide(L)' 'MIQTFTQNDVIRYVYEETSEEENLLIQDALVHDTEMLEFYLDLVDLKIGLDASYREPSSRTVDNILAYSRNFDSKHQTSA' A
#
# COMPACT_ATOMS: atom_id res chain seq x y z
N MET A 1 12.15 -25.59 -15.90
CA MET A 1 11.88 -24.26 -16.50
C MET A 1 12.57 -23.26 -15.58
N ILE A 2 13.36 -22.33 -16.11
CA ILE A 2 13.95 -21.29 -15.24
C ILE A 2 12.81 -20.34 -14.91
N GLN A 3 12.52 -20.15 -13.63
CA GLN A 3 11.50 -19.21 -13.18
C GLN A 3 12.13 -17.83 -13.17
N THR A 4 11.74 -16.97 -14.10
CA THR A 4 12.27 -15.61 -14.20
C THR A 4 11.44 -14.70 -13.30
N PHE A 5 12.05 -14.19 -12.23
CA PHE A 5 11.45 -13.14 -11.41
C PHE A 5 11.63 -11.78 -12.08
N THR A 6 10.64 -10.92 -11.91
CA THR A 6 10.59 -9.60 -12.53
C THR A 6 10.53 -8.50 -11.46
N GLN A 7 10.77 -7.26 -11.87
CA GLN A 7 10.55 -6.09 -11.01
C GLN A 7 9.12 -6.04 -10.44
N ASN A 8 8.12 -6.51 -11.18
CA ASN A 8 6.74 -6.55 -10.70
C ASN A 8 6.56 -7.48 -9.50
N ASP A 9 7.31 -8.59 -9.46
CA ASP A 9 7.29 -9.51 -8.34
C ASP A 9 7.93 -8.90 -7.09
N VAL A 10 9.00 -8.11 -7.26
CA VAL A 10 9.61 -7.34 -6.18
C VAL A 10 8.65 -6.30 -5.62
N ILE A 11 7.89 -5.60 -6.47
CA ILE A 11 6.87 -4.63 -6.04
C ILE A 11 5.81 -5.34 -5.18
N ARG A 12 5.24 -6.44 -5.67
CA ARG A 12 4.25 -7.22 -4.92
C ARG A 12 4.81 -7.70 -3.58
N TYR A 13 6.06 -8.16 -3.57
CA TYR A 13 6.75 -8.59 -2.35
C TYR A 13 6.88 -7.47 -1.31
N VAL A 14 7.28 -6.27 -1.74
CA VAL A 14 7.40 -5.08 -0.86
C VAL A 14 6.05 -4.66 -0.25
N TYR A 15 4.94 -4.91 -0.94
CA TYR A 15 3.59 -4.64 -0.44
C TYR A 15 2.91 -5.86 0.23
N GLU A 16 3.66 -6.95 0.48
CA GLU A 16 3.15 -8.18 1.10
C GLU A 16 2.01 -8.86 0.29
N GLU A 17 2.03 -8.71 -1.03
CA GLU A 17 1.03 -9.26 -1.98
C GLU A 17 1.46 -10.59 -2.62
N THR A 18 2.32 -11.33 -1.92
CA THR A 18 2.94 -12.59 -2.36
C THR A 18 2.72 -13.70 -1.33
N SER A 19 2.59 -14.93 -1.82
CA SER A 19 2.52 -16.14 -1.00
C SER A 19 3.87 -16.47 -0.36
N GLU A 20 3.89 -17.33 0.67
CA GLU A 20 5.13 -17.78 1.32
C GLU A 20 6.09 -18.48 0.32
N GLU A 21 5.55 -19.23 -0.63
CA GLU A 21 6.36 -19.88 -1.67
C GLU A 21 6.99 -18.85 -2.61
N GLU A 22 6.21 -17.85 -3.07
CA GLU A 22 6.73 -16.73 -3.86
C GLU A 22 7.81 -15.96 -3.08
N ASN A 23 7.61 -15.73 -1.78
CA ASN A 23 8.57 -15.02 -0.93
C ASN A 23 9.94 -15.71 -0.89
N LEU A 24 9.97 -17.04 -0.77
CA LEU A 24 11.22 -17.81 -0.74
C LEU A 24 11.96 -17.70 -2.07
N LEU A 25 11.23 -17.82 -3.17
CA LEU A 25 11.81 -17.76 -4.51
C LEU A 25 12.31 -16.34 -4.86
N ILE A 26 11.59 -15.30 -4.44
CA ILE A 26 12.03 -13.91 -4.60
C ILE A 26 13.30 -13.64 -3.79
N GLN A 27 13.35 -14.11 -2.53
CA GLN A 27 14.55 -13.99 -1.70
C GLN A 27 15.76 -14.68 -2.33
N ASP A 28 15.58 -15.87 -2.91
CA ASP A 28 16.64 -16.56 -3.64
C ASP A 28 17.10 -15.74 -4.85
N ALA A 29 16.18 -15.17 -5.62
CA ALA A 29 16.52 -14.29 -6.76
C ALA A 29 17.30 -13.05 -6.33
N LEU A 30 16.91 -12.37 -5.24
CA LEU A 30 17.61 -11.20 -4.70
C LEU A 30 19.04 -11.50 -4.25
N VAL A 31 19.32 -12.73 -3.81
CA VAL A 31 20.69 -13.14 -3.43
C VAL A 31 21.59 -13.33 -4.65
N HIS A 32 21.03 -13.80 -5.76
CA HIS A 32 21.78 -14.15 -6.97
C HIS A 32 21.83 -13.04 -8.02
N ASP A 33 20.93 -12.07 -7.96
CA ASP A 33 20.81 -10.95 -8.89
C ASP A 33 20.98 -9.60 -8.15
N THR A 34 22.16 -8.99 -8.32
CA THR A 34 22.50 -7.72 -7.68
C THR A 34 21.64 -6.55 -8.18
N GLU A 35 21.28 -6.52 -9.47
CA GLU A 35 20.45 -5.45 -10.03
C GLU A 35 19.03 -5.51 -9.43
N MET A 36 18.52 -6.73 -9.24
CA MET A 36 17.22 -6.95 -8.58
C MET A 36 17.26 -6.59 -7.10
N LEU A 37 18.37 -6.85 -6.40
CA LEU A 37 18.58 -6.42 -5.02
C LEU A 37 18.63 -4.90 -4.87
N GLU A 38 19.35 -4.21 -5.74
CA GLU A 38 19.40 -2.74 -5.77
C GLU A 38 18.00 -2.16 -5.99
N PHE A 39 17.24 -2.71 -6.94
CA PHE A 39 15.86 -2.30 -7.18
C PHE A 39 14.95 -2.52 -5.96
N TYR A 40 15.11 -3.64 -5.24
CA TYR A 40 14.38 -3.90 -3.99
C TYR A 40 14.68 -2.85 -2.92
N LEU A 41 15.95 -2.51 -2.70
CA LEU A 41 16.36 -1.52 -1.70
C LEU A 41 15.80 -0.14 -2.02
N ASP A 42 15.88 0.29 -3.29
CA ASP A 42 15.29 1.55 -3.77
C ASP A 42 13.78 1.60 -3.53
N LEU A 43 13.08 0.50 -3.75
CA LEU A 43 11.63 0.39 -3.50
C LEU A 43 11.27 0.50 -2.02
N VAL A 44 12.05 -0.12 -1.13
CA VAL A 44 11.83 -0.04 0.31
C VAL A 44 12.01 1.41 0.79
N ASP A 45 13.07 2.08 0.36
CA ASP A 45 13.33 3.49 0.69
C ASP A 45 12.23 4.41 0.14
N LEU A 46 11.79 4.17 -1.10
CA LEU A 46 10.66 4.89 -1.70
C LEU A 46 9.37 4.70 -0.89
N LYS A 47 9.04 3.46 -0.50
CA LYS A 47 7.86 3.16 0.30
C LYS A 47 7.89 3.90 1.64
N ILE A 48 9.03 3.88 2.34
CA ILE A 48 9.21 4.64 3.59
C ILE A 48 8.97 6.13 3.37
N GLY A 49 9.49 6.69 2.28
CA GLY A 49 9.28 8.10 1.93
C GLY A 49 7.80 8.44 1.65
N LEU A 50 7.09 7.56 0.95
CA LEU A 50 5.66 7.72 0.67
C LEU A 50 4.82 7.61 1.94
N ASP A 51 5.08 6.62 2.78
CA ASP A 51 4.39 6.43 4.07
C ASP A 51 4.58 7.64 4.98
N ALA A 52 5.79 8.20 5.03
CA ALA A 52 6.08 9.41 5.81
C ALA A 52 5.38 10.67 5.25
N SER A 53 5.03 10.68 3.96
CA SER A 53 4.31 11.78 3.32
C SER A 53 2.80 11.76 3.59
N TYR A 54 2.28 10.64 4.12
CA TYR A 54 0.86 10.46 4.38
C TYR A 54 0.33 11.55 5.31
N ARG A 55 -0.81 12.15 4.96
CA ARG A 55 -1.45 13.22 5.73
C ARG A 55 -2.82 12.75 6.17
N GLU A 56 -3.10 12.95 7.45
CA GLU A 56 -4.44 12.77 7.98
C GLU A 56 -5.28 14.04 7.77
N PRO A 57 -6.59 13.90 7.51
CA PRO A 57 -7.49 15.05 7.48
C PRO A 57 -7.54 15.74 8.84
N SER A 58 -7.76 17.06 8.86
CA SER A 58 -7.95 17.77 10.12
C SER A 58 -9.16 17.23 10.90
N SER A 59 -9.11 17.25 12.23
CA SER A 59 -10.24 16.85 13.09
C SER A 59 -11.55 17.56 12.71
N ARG A 60 -11.46 18.86 12.41
CA ARG A 60 -12.59 19.66 11.93
C ARG A 60 -13.25 19.07 10.68
N THR A 61 -12.44 18.59 9.72
CA THR A 61 -12.96 17.98 8.49
C THR A 61 -13.71 16.69 8.82
N VAL A 62 -13.13 15.83 9.66
CA VAL A 62 -13.74 14.58 10.11
C VAL A 62 -15.06 14.85 10.84
N ASP A 63 -15.06 15.78 11.78
CA ASP A 63 -16.25 16.16 12.55
C ASP A 63 -17.39 16.66 11.66
N ASN A 64 -17.07 17.48 10.67
CA ASN A 64 -18.05 17.99 9.70
C ASN A 64 -18.67 16.87 8.88
N ILE A 65 -17.87 15.92 8.39
CA ILE A 65 -18.36 14.77 7.62
C ILE A 65 -19.26 13.89 8.49
N LEU A 66 -18.82 13.57 9.71
CA LEU A 66 -19.61 12.75 10.64
C LEU A 66 -20.92 13.45 11.06
N ALA A 67 -20.88 14.76 11.29
CA ALA A 67 -22.07 15.55 11.61
C ALA A 67 -23.06 15.60 10.45
N TYR A 68 -22.57 15.74 9.20
CA TYR A 68 -23.43 15.65 8.02
C TYR A 68 -24.09 14.27 7.92
N SER A 69 -23.31 13.19 8.01
CA SER A 69 -23.80 11.82 7.91
C SER A 69 -24.88 11.50 8.94
N ARG A 70 -24.68 11.87 10.21
CA ARG A 70 -25.69 11.68 11.27
C ARG A 70 -27.00 12.43 11.04
N ASN A 71 -26.95 13.57 10.35
CA ASN A 71 -28.11 14.42 10.11
C ASN A 71 -28.75 14.21 8.73
N PHE A 72 -28.23 13.27 7.95
CA PHE A 72 -28.70 12.98 6.61
C PHE A 72 -30.13 12.40 6.63
N ASP A 73 -30.38 11.43 7.52
CA ASP A 73 -31.69 10.78 7.65
C ASP A 73 -32.75 11.70 8.26
N SER A 74 -32.37 12.57 9.21
CA SER A 74 -33.30 13.48 9.89
C SER A 74 -33.78 14.62 9.00
N LYS A 75 -32.95 15.11 8.06
CA LYS A 75 -33.37 16.13 7.09
C LYS A 75 -34.30 15.60 6.00
N HIS A 76 -34.23 14.31 5.69
CA HIS A 76 -35.10 13.68 4.69
C HIS A 76 -36.48 13.25 5.22
N GLN A 77 -36.73 13.31 6.54
CA GLN A 77 -38.03 12.98 7.15
C GLN A 77 -38.95 14.19 7.38
N THR A 78 -38.43 15.42 7.35
CA THR A 78 -39.21 16.66 7.55
C THR A 78 -39.86 17.23 6.29
N SER A 79 -39.82 16.51 5.17
CA SER A 79 -40.48 16.86 3.91
C SER A 79 -41.55 15.81 3.58
N ALA A 80 -42.59 15.71 4.42
CA ALA A 80 -43.80 14.94 4.17
C ALA A 80 -45.01 15.66 4.79
#